data_AF-A0A7S3XC45-F1
#
_entry.id   AF-A0A7S3XC45-F1
#
_cell.length_a   1.000
_cell.length_b   1.000
_cell.length_c   1.000
_cell.angle_alpha   90.00
_cell.angle_beta   90.00
_cell.angle_gamma   90.00
#
_symmetry.space_group_name_H-M   'P 1'
#
loop_
_entity.id
_entity.type
_entity.pdbx_description
1 polymer ?
#
loop_
_entity_poly.entity_id
_entity_poly.type
_entity_poly.pdbx_seq_one_letter_code
_entity_poly.pdbx_strand_id
1 'polypeptide(L)'
;VRYSDAPPPSNGALGPFVGEAYQMVDVYTNTYSNQLVLLGGLLDVTLCAEFTASSDSSLRVMFRTITATFGGLSFPSIRFPDGTERTWLLTYTDDDFRVVRAGVDGGRS
;
A
#
# COMPACT_ATOMS: atom_id res chain seq x y z
N VAL A 1 -1.33 -10.19 -10.04
CA VAL A 1 -2.77 -10.38 -9.70
C VAL A 1 -3.32 -9.04 -9.22
N ARG A 2 -4.43 -8.54 -9.79
CA ARG A 2 -5.12 -7.32 -9.34
C ARG A 2 -6.38 -7.73 -8.57
N TYR A 3 -6.19 -8.23 -7.36
CA TYR A 3 -7.26 -8.53 -6.40
C TYR A 3 -6.75 -8.17 -5.00
N SER A 4 -7.50 -7.33 -4.28
CA SER A 4 -7.35 -7.18 -2.84
C SER A 4 -8.76 -7.02 -2.25
N ASP A 5 -9.12 -7.95 -1.38
CA ASP A 5 -10.29 -7.97 -0.51
C ASP A 5 -9.88 -7.70 0.95
N ALA A 6 -8.66 -7.19 1.17
CA ALA A 6 -8.15 -6.90 2.49
C ALA A 6 -9.02 -5.83 3.17
N PRO A 7 -9.66 -6.13 4.31
CA PRO A 7 -10.34 -5.11 5.07
C PRO A 7 -9.30 -4.09 5.60
N PRO A 8 -9.70 -2.82 5.80
CA PRO A 8 -8.88 -1.74 6.35
C PRO A 8 -7.84 -2.20 7.40
N PRO A 9 -6.53 -1.86 7.25
CA PRO A 9 -6.12 -0.47 7.42
C PRO A 9 -5.14 0.00 6.33
N SER A 10 -5.63 0.03 5.09
CA SER A 10 -5.44 1.16 4.16
C SER A 10 -6.85 1.52 3.69
N ASN A 11 -7.58 2.21 4.55
CA ASN A 11 -9.02 2.05 4.80
C ASN A 11 -9.98 2.58 3.73
N GLY A 12 -9.55 2.68 2.46
CA GLY A 12 -10.37 3.26 1.39
C GLY A 12 -10.77 4.71 1.67
N ALA A 13 -10.06 5.38 2.60
CA ALA A 13 -10.47 6.68 3.09
C ALA A 13 -9.27 7.60 3.32
N LEU A 14 -9.49 8.88 3.03
CA LEU A 14 -8.62 9.99 3.38
C LEU A 14 -9.43 10.98 4.20
N GLY A 15 -9.32 10.91 5.52
CA GLY A 15 -10.19 11.66 6.43
C GLY A 15 -11.66 11.26 6.23
N PRO A 16 -12.60 12.22 6.02
CA PRO A 16 -14.03 11.91 5.83
C PRO A 16 -14.36 11.37 4.44
N PHE A 17 -13.42 11.40 3.49
CA PHE A 17 -13.66 10.98 2.12
C PHE A 17 -13.39 9.49 1.97
N VAL A 18 -14.41 8.75 1.55
CA VAL A 18 -14.32 7.31 1.23
C VAL A 18 -14.32 7.17 -0.30
N GLY A 19 -13.50 6.27 -0.81
CA GLY A 19 -13.34 6.01 -2.23
C GLY A 19 -12.91 4.59 -2.52
N GLU A 20 -12.41 4.39 -3.73
CA GLU A 20 -11.96 3.09 -4.22
C GLU A 20 -10.46 2.94 -3.93
N ALA A 21 -10.12 1.94 -3.13
CA ALA A 21 -8.73 1.58 -2.87
C ALA A 21 -8.30 0.43 -3.78
N TYR A 22 -7.13 0.58 -4.38
CA TYR A 22 -6.48 -0.44 -5.18
C TYR A 22 -5.10 -0.74 -4.59
N GLN A 23 -4.75 -2.00 -4.55
CA GLN A 23 -3.43 -2.46 -4.15
C GLN A 23 -2.79 -3.20 -5.29
N MET A 24 -1.54 -2.85 -5.60
CA MET A 24 -0.76 -3.48 -6.65
C MET A 24 0.55 -3.97 -6.05
N VAL A 25 0.81 -5.26 -6.22
CA VAL A 25 2.01 -5.92 -5.72
C VAL A 25 2.69 -6.58 -6.90
N ASP A 26 3.95 -6.21 -7.13
CA ASP A 26 4.82 -6.87 -8.11
C ASP A 26 5.96 -7.55 -7.36
N VAL A 27 5.90 -8.89 -7.35
CA VAL A 27 6.86 -9.76 -6.68
C VAL A 27 8.18 -9.91 -7.45
N TYR A 28 8.20 -9.61 -8.75
CA TYR A 28 9.42 -9.71 -9.55
C TYR A 28 10.30 -8.49 -9.35
N THR A 29 9.67 -7.31 -9.21
CA THR A 29 10.37 -6.05 -8.94
C THR A 29 10.40 -5.68 -7.46
N ASN A 30 9.75 -6.47 -6.59
CA ASN A 30 9.57 -6.21 -5.17
C ASN A 30 8.98 -4.82 -4.88
N THR A 31 7.98 -4.43 -5.66
CA THR A 31 7.30 -3.14 -5.54
C THR A 31 5.87 -3.29 -5.08
N TYR A 32 5.44 -2.30 -4.30
CA TYR A 32 4.14 -2.23 -3.69
C TYR A 32 3.55 -0.84 -3.93
N SER A 33 2.28 -0.76 -4.32
CA SER A 33 1.57 0.51 -4.36
C SER A 33 0.13 0.43 -3.83
N ASN A 34 -0.23 1.47 -3.08
CA ASN A 34 -1.58 1.76 -2.64
C ASN A 34 -2.09 2.94 -3.45
N GLN A 35 -3.17 2.75 -4.20
CA GLN A 35 -3.87 3.82 -4.91
C GLN A 35 -5.23 4.03 -4.24
N LEU A 36 -5.60 5.29 -4.04
CA LEU A 36 -6.89 5.70 -3.52
C LEU A 36 -7.53 6.70 -4.48
N VAL A 37 -8.66 6.31 -5.05
CA VAL A 37 -9.44 7.12 -5.98
C VAL A 37 -10.68 7.66 -5.26
N LEU A 38 -10.78 8.98 -5.19
CA LEU A 38 -11.83 9.70 -4.46
C LEU A 38 -12.62 10.60 -5.41
N LEU A 39 -13.81 11.02 -4.96
CA LEU A 39 -14.65 12.02 -5.65
C LEU A 39 -14.95 11.62 -7.10
N GLY A 40 -15.27 10.34 -7.33
CA GLY A 40 -15.61 9.82 -8.67
C GLY A 40 -14.46 9.87 -9.67
N GLY A 41 -13.21 9.80 -9.19
CA GLY A 41 -12.01 9.85 -10.05
C GLY A 41 -11.37 11.23 -10.14
N LEU A 42 -11.96 12.25 -9.49
CA LEU A 42 -11.40 13.59 -9.54
C LEU A 42 -10.11 13.71 -8.72
N LEU A 43 -9.96 12.95 -7.64
CA LEU A 43 -8.74 12.91 -6.82
C LEU A 43 -8.18 11.50 -6.83
N ASP A 44 -6.94 11.34 -7.26
CA ASP A 44 -6.20 10.09 -7.23
C ASP A 44 -4.94 10.28 -6.39
N VAL A 45 -4.73 9.42 -5.40
CA VAL A 45 -3.54 9.43 -4.55
C VAL A 45 -2.87 8.08 -4.62
N THR A 46 -1.57 8.05 -4.96
CA THR A 46 -0.79 6.82 -5.03
C THR A 46 0.42 6.89 -4.10
N LEU A 47 0.52 5.93 -3.18
CA LEU A 47 1.70 5.67 -2.36
C LEU A 47 2.50 4.53 -3.00
N CYS A 48 3.76 4.80 -3.33
CA CYS A 48 4.69 3.80 -3.87
C CYS A 48 5.70 3.39 -2.79
N ALA A 49 5.98 2.09 -2.75
CA ALA A 49 6.90 1.46 -1.83
C ALA A 49 7.68 0.33 -2.50
N GLU A 50 8.78 -0.03 -1.88
CA GLU A 50 9.49 -1.28 -2.15
C GLU A 50 9.38 -2.19 -0.94
N PHE A 51 9.56 -3.48 -1.12
CA PHE A 51 9.57 -4.42 -0.01
C PHE A 51 10.69 -5.43 -0.08
N THR A 52 11.10 -5.96 1.07
CA THR A 52 12.02 -7.08 1.17
C THR A 52 11.44 -8.12 2.13
N ALA A 53 11.62 -9.40 1.82
CA ALA A 53 11.23 -10.47 2.74
C ALA A 53 12.13 -10.42 3.98
N SER A 54 11.53 -10.29 5.16
CA SER A 54 12.23 -10.38 6.45
C SER A 54 12.08 -11.76 7.08
N SER A 55 11.01 -12.47 6.76
CA SER A 55 10.80 -13.90 7.05
C SER A 55 9.80 -14.49 6.05
N ASP A 56 9.50 -15.78 6.15
CA ASP A 56 8.47 -16.45 5.35
C ASP A 56 7.07 -15.82 5.50
N SER A 57 6.83 -15.10 6.59
CA SER A 57 5.54 -14.50 6.93
C SER A 57 5.60 -13.00 7.14
N SER A 58 6.69 -12.33 6.76
CA SER A 58 6.82 -10.88 6.94
C SER A 58 7.62 -10.19 5.85
N LEU A 59 7.14 -9.00 5.47
CA LEU A 59 7.80 -8.09 4.57
C LEU A 59 8.19 -6.81 5.32
N ARG A 60 9.38 -6.30 5.05
CA ARG A 60 9.77 -4.94 5.38
C ARG A 60 9.44 -4.06 4.19
N VAL A 61 8.57 -3.08 4.40
CA VAL A 61 8.06 -2.18 3.36
C VAL A 61 8.65 -0.80 3.57
N MET A 62 9.35 -0.29 2.57
CA MET A 62 9.99 1.02 2.57
C MET A 62 9.21 1.97 1.67
N PHE A 63 8.64 3.02 2.26
CA PHE A 63 7.90 4.02 1.50
C PHE A 63 8.86 4.91 0.71
N ARG A 64 8.54 5.14 -0.57
CA ARG A 64 9.36 5.96 -1.47
C ARG A 64 8.72 7.31 -1.70
N THR A 65 7.51 7.29 -2.25
CA THR A 65 6.83 8.49 -2.70
C THR A 65 5.34 8.40 -2.48
N ILE A 66 4.72 9.56 -2.29
CA ILE A 66 3.29 9.74 -2.50
C ILE A 66 3.08 10.78 -3.59
N THR A 67 2.24 10.42 -4.56
CA THR A 67 1.81 11.29 -5.65
C THR A 67 0.31 11.50 -5.55
N ALA A 68 -0.15 12.63 -6.06
CA ALA A 68 -1.57 12.91 -6.16
C ALA A 68 -1.86 13.63 -7.47
N THR A 69 -3.04 13.38 -8.03
CA THR A 69 -3.60 14.16 -9.14
C THR A 69 -4.99 14.64 -8.77
N PHE A 70 -5.35 15.84 -9.23
CA PHE A 70 -6.71 16.36 -9.12
C PHE A 70 -7.19 16.91 -10.45
N GLY A 71 -8.30 16.38 -10.98
CA GLY A 71 -8.84 16.79 -12.28
C GLY A 71 -7.84 16.65 -13.44
N GLY A 72 -6.95 15.66 -13.38
CA GLY A 72 -5.89 15.44 -14.37
C GLY A 72 -4.63 16.29 -14.18
N LEU A 73 -4.58 17.20 -13.20
CA LEU A 73 -3.39 17.95 -12.84
C LEU A 73 -2.59 17.21 -11.76
N SER A 74 -1.31 16.95 -12.02
CA SER A 74 -0.42 16.32 -11.05
C SER A 74 0.14 17.32 -10.04
N PHE A 75 0.08 16.96 -8.76
CA PHE A 75 0.79 17.70 -7.70
C PHE A 75 2.26 17.25 -7.63
N PRO A 76 3.15 18.09 -7.07
CA PRO A 76 4.50 17.68 -6.76
C PRO A 76 4.52 16.41 -5.90
N SER A 77 5.37 15.44 -6.27
CA SER A 77 5.55 14.22 -5.50
C SER A 77 6.20 14.53 -4.15
N ILE A 78 5.69 13.95 -3.07
CA ILE A 78 6.34 13.99 -1.76
C ILE A 78 7.21 12.74 -1.66
N ARG A 79 8.48 12.92 -1.30
CA ARG A 79 9.40 11.82 -0.99
C ARG A 79 9.41 11.58 0.51
N PHE A 80 9.35 10.32 0.91
CA PHE A 80 9.57 9.96 2.30
C PHE A 80 11.07 10.04 2.64
N PRO A 81 11.43 10.40 3.88
CA PRO A 81 12.81 10.31 4.34
C PRO A 81 13.33 8.87 4.23
N ASP A 82 14.63 8.72 3.98
CA ASP A 82 15.29 7.43 3.99
C ASP A 82 15.08 6.72 5.34
N GLY A 83 14.83 5.41 5.30
CA GLY A 83 14.52 4.61 6.49
C GLY A 83 13.07 4.70 6.98
N THR A 84 12.18 5.38 6.23
CA THR A 84 10.73 5.30 6.51
C THR A 84 10.20 3.92 6.12
N GLU A 85 10.20 3.01 7.09
CA GLU A 85 9.85 1.61 6.90
C GLU A 85 8.71 1.17 7.83
N ARG A 86 7.98 0.14 7.41
CA ARG A 86 6.95 -0.55 8.19
C ARG A 86 7.02 -2.05 7.95
N THR A 87 6.58 -2.82 8.94
CA THR A 87 6.42 -4.27 8.79
C THR A 87 5.04 -4.61 8.25
N TRP A 88 5.00 -5.50 7.25
CA TRP A 88 3.78 -6.10 6.70
C TRP A 88 3.79 -7.59 7.04
N LEU A 89 2.70 -8.11 7.61
CA LEU A 89 2.56 -9.53 7.94
C LEU A 89 1.76 -10.23 6.85
N LEU A 90 2.23 -11.42 6.47
CA LEU A 90 1.59 -12.27 5.47
C LEU A 90 0.83 -13.40 6.18
N THR A 91 -0.39 -13.65 5.74
CA THR A 91 -1.18 -14.83 6.09
C THR A 91 -1.57 -15.54 4.79
N TYR A 92 -1.29 -16.83 4.70
CA TYR A 92 -1.52 -17.64 3.50
C TYR A 92 -2.91 -18.27 3.59
N THR A 93 -3.75 -18.05 2.58
CA THR A 93 -5.04 -18.73 2.46
C THR A 93 -4.88 -20.06 1.73
N ASP A 94 -3.93 -20.11 0.79
CA ASP A 94 -3.44 -21.29 0.08
C ASP A 94 -2.06 -21.00 -0.55
N ASP A 95 -1.56 -21.88 -1.41
CA ASP A 95 -0.23 -21.77 -2.03
C ASP A 95 -0.09 -20.58 -3.00
N ASP A 96 -1.19 -20.16 -3.63
CA ASP A 96 -1.23 -19.11 -4.66
C ASP A 96 -1.73 -17.77 -4.11
N PHE A 97 -2.47 -17.77 -2.99
CA PHE A 97 -3.14 -16.60 -2.43
C PHE A 97 -2.63 -16.22 -1.03
N ARG A 98 -2.35 -14.92 -0.86
CA ARG A 98 -1.80 -14.33 0.37
C ARG A 98 -2.61 -13.12 0.78
N VAL A 99 -2.99 -13.07 2.05
CA VAL A 99 -3.53 -11.89 2.72
C VAL A 99 -2.37 -11.12 3.34
N VAL A 100 -2.33 -9.81 3.09
CA VAL A 100 -1.31 -8.94 3.68
C VAL A 100 -1.94 -7.90 4.59
N ARG A 101 -1.37 -7.71 5.77
CA ARG A 101 -1.83 -6.73 6.76
C ARG A 101 -0.66 -5.91 7.28
N ALA A 102 -0.92 -4.66 7.63
CA ALA A 102 0.04 -3.85 8.36
C ALA A 102 0.34 -4.51 9.72
N GLY A 103 1.62 -4.73 10.01
CA GLY A 103 2.11 -5.17 11.30
C GLY A 103 2.39 -3.98 12.23
N VAL A 104 2.43 -4.25 13.52
CA VAL A 104 2.89 -3.28 14.52
C VAL A 104 4.41 -3.44 14.65
N ASP A 105 5.17 -2.37 14.43
CA ASP A 105 6.62 -2.38 14.68
C ASP A 105 6.82 -2.64 16.19
N GLY A 106 7.34 -3.82 16.53
CA GLY A 106 7.40 -4.34 17.91
C GLY A 106 6.82 -5.75 18.12
N GLY A 107 6.26 -6.38 17.09
CA GLY A 107 6.04 -7.83 17.06
C GLY A 107 4.88 -8.37 17.89
N ARG A 108 3.86 -7.55 18.20
CA ARG A 108 2.60 -8.05 18.76
C ARG A 108 1.44 -7.75 17.82
N SER A 109 0.95 -8.81 17.17
CA SER A 109 -0.36 -8.89 16.52
C SER A 109 -1.40 -9.41 17.48
#